data_AF-A0A6J8E9C8-F1
#
_entry.id   AF-A0A6J8E9C8-F1
#
_cell.length_a   1.000
_cell.length_b   1.000
_cell.length_c   1.000
_cell.angle_alpha   90.00
_cell.angle_beta   90.00
_cell.angle_gamma   90.00
#
_symmetry.space_group_name_H-M   'P 1'
#
loop_
_entity.id
_entity.type
_entity.pdbx_description
1 polymer ?
#
loop_
_entity_poly.entity_id
_entity_poly.type
_entity_poly.pdbx_seq_one_letter_code
_entity_poly.pdbx_strand_id
1 'polypeptide(L)'
;MKKTTKEMEQTEWEYMDAQNECREYLIESKDGSSVASSDALQVIEILGHSAVAYDAAKERLERKYGGQRRQITMYIEELETFKPTREGFAKHIEKFADLLDIAVVNLKEAGRFEELMNGSLYNKLQRKMTESMLWRYHRWIFESGKIESVECLREWILQESEFPTIASEYTD
;
A
#
# COMPACT_ATOMS: atom_id res chain seq x y z
N MET A 1 28.61 22.89 22.11
CA MET A 1 29.21 22.54 20.81
C MET A 1 28.54 23.37 19.73
N LYS A 2 29.29 24.13 18.93
CA LYS A 2 28.75 24.86 17.76
C LYS A 2 28.98 23.97 16.55
N LYS A 3 27.91 23.56 15.85
CA LYS A 3 28.03 22.87 14.56
C LYS A 3 28.73 23.79 13.56
N THR A 4 29.62 23.23 12.74
CA THR A 4 30.38 23.97 11.74
C THR A 4 29.49 24.37 10.57
N THR A 5 29.74 25.53 9.95
CA THR A 5 28.90 26.16 8.91
C THR A 5 28.54 25.22 7.76
N LYS A 6 29.46 24.33 7.35
CA LYS A 6 29.21 23.31 6.32
C LYS A 6 28.16 22.26 6.69
N GLU A 7 28.06 21.89 7.98
CA GLU A 7 27.04 20.95 8.43
C GLU A 7 25.66 21.61 8.43
N MET A 8 25.58 22.92 8.73
CA MET A 8 24.31 23.65 8.64
C MET A 8 23.85 23.78 7.19
N GLU A 9 24.76 24.11 6.26
CA GLU A 9 24.47 24.20 4.83
C GLU A 9 24.02 22.85 4.25
N GLN A 10 24.64 21.75 4.67
CA GLN A 10 24.22 20.39 4.28
C GLN A 10 22.82 20.05 4.82
N THR A 11 22.54 20.42 6.07
CA THR A 11 21.21 20.19 6.67
C THR A 11 20.14 21.08 5.99
N GLU A 12 20.49 22.30 5.59
CA GLU A 12 19.59 23.20 4.83
C GLU A 12 19.32 22.69 3.41
N TRP A 13 20.32 22.07 2.77
CA TRP A 13 20.16 21.48 1.45
C TRP A 13 19.26 20.23 1.49
N GLU A 14 19.50 19.33 2.45
CA GLU A 14 18.64 18.17 2.72
C GLU A 14 17.21 18.60 3.12
N TYR A 15 17.07 19.74 3.81
CA TYR A 15 15.78 20.36 4.15
C TYR A 15 15.04 20.92 2.93
N MET A 16 15.74 21.57 2.00
CA MET A 16 15.15 22.03 0.73
C MET A 16 14.77 20.87 -0.19
N ASP A 17 15.57 19.80 -0.21
CA ASP A 17 15.31 18.61 -1.03
C ASP A 17 14.07 17.87 -0.52
N ALA A 18 13.97 17.62 0.79
CA ALA A 18 12.78 17.02 1.40
C ALA A 18 11.52 17.90 1.26
N GLN A 19 11.66 19.24 1.27
CA GLN A 19 10.55 20.15 0.97
C GLN A 19 10.07 20.03 -0.48
N ASN A 20 10.98 19.90 -1.44
CA ASN A 20 10.63 19.71 -2.84
C ASN A 20 10.00 18.34 -3.07
N GLU A 21 10.52 17.29 -2.45
CA GLU A 21 9.98 15.92 -2.55
C GLU A 21 8.56 15.83 -1.96
N CYS A 22 8.32 16.43 -0.79
CA CYS A 22 6.96 16.55 -0.23
C CYS A 22 6.02 17.39 -1.10
N ARG A 23 6.54 18.39 -1.79
CA ARG A 23 5.76 19.24 -2.70
C ARG A 23 5.41 18.50 -3.99
N GLU A 24 6.29 17.65 -4.51
CA GLU A 24 6.04 16.79 -5.67
C GLU A 24 5.02 15.70 -5.36
N TYR A 25 5.10 15.05 -4.19
CA TYR A 25 4.07 14.11 -3.70
C TYR A 25 2.67 14.74 -3.58
N LEU A 26 2.59 16.04 -3.29
CA LEU A 26 1.33 16.79 -3.21
C LEU A 26 0.82 17.30 -4.57
N ILE A 27 1.68 17.39 -5.60
CA ILE A 27 1.32 17.86 -6.94
C ILE A 27 0.96 16.69 -7.86
N GLU A 28 1.53 15.50 -7.67
CA GLU A 28 1.20 14.30 -8.47
C GLU A 28 -0.17 13.68 -8.13
N SER A 29 -0.78 14.03 -6.99
CA SER A 29 -2.17 13.66 -6.67
C SER A 29 -3.21 14.55 -7.39
N LYS A 30 -2.89 15.04 -8.60
CA LYS A 30 -3.82 15.70 -9.51
C LYS A 30 -4.86 14.68 -9.96
N ASP A 31 -5.83 14.43 -9.09
CA ASP A 31 -7.23 14.13 -9.40
C ASP A 31 -7.97 13.91 -8.05
N GLY A 32 -8.23 15.01 -7.32
CA GLY A 32 -9.40 15.04 -6.43
C GLY A 32 -9.26 15.40 -4.94
N SER A 33 -8.19 16.03 -4.44
CA SER A 33 -8.13 16.41 -3.01
C SER A 33 -7.47 17.77 -2.71
N SER A 34 -8.07 18.87 -3.19
CA SER A 34 -7.61 20.23 -2.83
C SER A 34 -7.98 20.63 -1.38
N VAL A 35 -8.99 19.99 -0.78
CA VAL A 35 -9.50 20.36 0.56
C VAL A 35 -8.69 19.70 1.68
N ALA A 36 -8.33 18.41 1.56
CA ALA A 36 -7.55 17.73 2.59
C ALA A 36 -6.13 18.30 2.72
N SER A 37 -5.54 18.73 1.60
CA SER A 37 -4.24 19.42 1.60
C SER A 37 -4.31 20.79 2.28
N SER A 38 -5.42 21.53 2.14
CA SER A 38 -5.63 22.81 2.82
C SER A 38 -5.83 22.64 4.33
N ASP A 39 -6.61 21.65 4.73
CA ASP A 39 -6.90 21.39 6.15
C ASP A 39 -5.68 20.83 6.90
N ALA A 40 -4.83 20.04 6.23
CA ALA A 40 -3.59 19.54 6.79
C ALA A 40 -2.57 20.68 6.99
N LEU A 41 -2.49 21.61 6.03
CA LEU A 41 -1.64 22.80 6.13
C LEU A 41 -2.04 23.68 7.32
N GLN A 42 -3.33 23.94 7.50
CA GLN A 42 -3.85 24.74 8.62
C GLN A 42 -3.50 24.16 10.00
N VAL A 43 -3.38 22.83 10.11
CA VAL A 43 -3.05 22.13 11.37
C VAL A 43 -1.60 22.36 11.79
N ILE A 44 -0.71 22.58 10.83
CA ILE A 44 0.73 22.73 11.06
C ILE A 44 1.20 24.18 10.91
N GLU A 45 0.40 25.07 10.32
CA GLU A 45 0.71 26.50 10.11
C GLU A 45 1.01 27.25 11.40
N ILE A 46 0.41 26.84 12.53
CA ILE A 46 0.66 27.42 13.85
C ILE A 46 1.99 26.97 14.48
N LEU A 47 2.71 26.05 13.84
CA LEU A 47 4.02 25.58 14.28
C LEU A 47 5.12 26.38 13.56
N GLY A 48 6.18 26.75 14.29
CA GLY A 48 7.31 27.47 13.70
C GLY A 48 8.16 26.60 12.76
N HIS A 49 9.23 27.16 12.19
CA HIS A 49 10.12 26.44 11.28
C HIS A 49 11.38 25.97 12.02
N SER A 50 11.28 24.83 12.70
CA SER A 50 12.41 24.17 13.39
C SER A 50 12.25 22.65 13.38
N ALA A 51 13.32 21.89 13.61
CA ALA A 51 13.25 20.43 13.69
C ALA A 51 12.23 19.94 14.74
N VAL A 52 12.17 20.60 15.90
CA VAL A 52 11.19 20.27 16.96
C VAL A 52 9.76 20.53 16.49
N ALA A 53 9.55 21.59 15.70
CA ALA A 53 8.25 21.90 15.14
C ALA A 53 7.85 20.92 14.02
N TYR A 54 8.81 20.37 13.28
CA TYR A 54 8.58 19.31 12.29
C TYR A 54 8.11 18.01 12.96
N ASP A 55 8.81 17.56 14.01
CA ASP A 55 8.41 16.36 14.76
C ASP A 55 7.00 16.54 15.36
N ALA A 56 6.73 17.73 15.93
CA ALA A 56 5.41 18.07 16.44
C ALA A 56 4.33 18.14 15.34
N ALA A 57 4.68 18.59 14.13
CA ALA A 57 3.78 18.61 12.98
C ALA A 57 3.43 17.20 12.53
N LYS A 58 4.44 16.33 12.39
CA LYS A 58 4.26 14.91 12.05
C LYS A 58 3.35 14.21 13.07
N GLU A 59 3.63 14.38 14.37
CA GLU A 59 2.81 13.81 15.43
C GLU A 59 1.37 14.37 15.41
N ARG A 60 1.18 15.66 15.11
CA ARG A 60 -0.16 16.26 14.96
C ARG A 60 -0.93 15.66 13.79
N LEU A 61 -0.29 15.50 12.64
CA LEU A 61 -0.90 14.92 11.45
C LEU A 61 -1.24 13.44 11.68
N GLU A 62 -0.33 12.66 12.26
CA GLU A 62 -0.58 11.27 12.63
C GLU A 62 -1.74 11.14 13.63
N ARG A 63 -1.82 12.04 14.62
CA ARG A 63 -2.93 12.03 15.59
C ARG A 63 -4.27 12.40 14.94
N LYS A 64 -4.28 13.39 14.04
CA LYS A 64 -5.51 13.90 13.40
C LYS A 64 -6.02 12.98 12.28
N TYR A 65 -5.12 12.45 11.47
CA TYR A 65 -5.46 11.68 10.27
C TYR A 65 -5.13 10.19 10.39
N GLY A 66 -4.48 9.77 11.48
CA GLY A 66 -4.22 8.37 11.82
C GLY A 66 -2.93 7.78 11.23
N GLY A 67 -2.21 8.52 10.37
CA GLY A 67 -0.90 8.14 9.83
C GLY A 67 -0.87 6.75 9.20
N GLN A 68 0.24 6.05 9.38
CA GLN A 68 0.46 4.68 8.87
C GLN A 68 -0.63 3.70 9.34
N ARG A 69 -1.11 3.83 10.59
CA ARG A 69 -2.18 2.98 11.13
C ARG A 69 -3.47 3.09 10.30
N ARG A 70 -3.87 4.31 9.91
CA ARG A 70 -5.07 4.52 9.10
C ARG A 70 -4.88 3.99 7.68
N GLN A 71 -3.70 4.18 7.08
CA GLN A 71 -3.38 3.63 5.76
C GLN A 71 -3.50 2.10 5.74
N ILE A 72 -2.93 1.41 6.73
CA ILE A 72 -3.06 -0.05 6.87
C ILE A 72 -4.53 -0.46 6.96
N THR A 73 -5.32 0.23 7.79
CA THR A 73 -6.75 -0.03 7.91
C THR A 73 -7.47 0.14 6.56
N MET A 74 -7.13 1.18 5.79
CA MET A 74 -7.72 1.40 4.46
C MET A 74 -7.40 0.27 3.49
N TYR A 75 -6.15 -0.20 3.43
CA TYR A 75 -5.78 -1.32 2.56
C TYR A 75 -6.51 -2.61 2.92
N ILE A 76 -6.63 -2.91 4.22
CA ILE A 76 -7.40 -4.06 4.69
C ILE A 76 -8.89 -3.90 4.34
N GLU A 77 -9.49 -2.73 4.59
CA GLU A 77 -10.88 -2.44 4.24
C GLU A 77 -11.13 -2.60 2.72
N GLU A 78 -10.21 -2.12 1.88
CA GLU A 78 -10.32 -2.23 0.43
C GLU A 78 -10.25 -3.68 -0.04
N LEU A 79 -9.32 -4.48 0.50
CA LEU A 79 -9.26 -5.92 0.26
C LEU A 79 -10.53 -6.65 0.71
N GLU A 80 -11.07 -6.28 1.87
CA GLU A 80 -12.27 -6.91 2.42
C GLU A 80 -13.53 -6.54 1.64
N THR A 81 -13.61 -5.33 1.10
CA THR A 81 -14.74 -4.83 0.31
C THR A 81 -14.64 -5.19 -1.18
N PHE A 82 -13.47 -5.64 -1.64
CA PHE A 82 -13.26 -6.12 -3.00
C PHE A 82 -14.33 -7.14 -3.40
N LYS A 83 -14.91 -6.99 -4.59
CA LYS A 83 -15.98 -7.89 -5.05
C LYS A 83 -15.39 -9.23 -5.48
N PRO A 84 -16.00 -10.38 -5.14
CA PRO A 84 -15.51 -11.66 -5.62
C PRO A 84 -15.32 -11.68 -7.14
N THR A 85 -14.20 -12.27 -7.56
CA THR A 85 -13.85 -12.50 -8.96
C THR A 85 -14.89 -13.41 -9.62
N ARG A 86 -14.98 -13.30 -10.96
CA ARG A 86 -15.89 -14.09 -11.78
C ARG A 86 -15.10 -14.72 -12.91
N GLU A 87 -15.48 -15.93 -13.30
CA GLU A 87 -14.85 -16.64 -14.41
C GLU A 87 -14.98 -15.83 -15.71
N GLY A 88 -13.90 -15.77 -16.49
CA GLY A 88 -13.84 -15.02 -17.75
C GLY A 88 -13.66 -13.50 -17.61
N PHE A 89 -13.59 -12.95 -16.39
CA PHE A 89 -13.35 -11.51 -16.16
C PHE A 89 -11.90 -11.24 -15.76
N ALA A 90 -10.98 -11.34 -16.72
CA ALA A 90 -9.53 -11.11 -16.55
C ALA A 90 -9.20 -9.83 -15.76
N LYS A 91 -9.82 -8.71 -16.13
CA LYS A 91 -9.63 -7.40 -15.47
C LYS A 91 -9.95 -7.38 -13.98
N HIS A 92 -10.78 -8.31 -13.49
CA HIS A 92 -11.07 -8.40 -12.05
C HIS A 92 -9.91 -9.09 -11.32
N ILE A 93 -9.24 -10.05 -11.96
CA ILE A 93 -8.09 -10.76 -11.40
C ILE A 93 -6.90 -9.80 -11.35
N GLU A 94 -6.63 -9.05 -12.43
CA GLU A 94 -5.59 -8.01 -12.46
C GLU A 94 -5.77 -6.99 -11.32
N LYS A 95 -6.97 -6.40 -11.19
CA LYS A 95 -7.25 -5.45 -10.10
C LYS A 95 -7.11 -6.06 -8.71
N PHE A 96 -7.47 -7.34 -8.56
CA PHE A 96 -7.31 -8.03 -7.28
C PHE A 96 -5.82 -8.25 -6.97
N ALA A 97 -5.03 -8.61 -7.98
CA ALA A 97 -3.59 -8.78 -7.89
C ALA A 97 -2.90 -7.48 -7.48
N ASP A 98 -3.19 -6.37 -8.17
CA ASP A 98 -2.63 -5.05 -7.87
C ASP A 98 -2.94 -4.61 -6.44
N LEU A 99 -4.21 -4.72 -6.04
CA LEU A 99 -4.63 -4.32 -4.69
C LEU A 99 -3.96 -5.17 -3.61
N LEU A 100 -3.88 -6.49 -3.83
CA LEU A 100 -3.23 -7.42 -2.91
C LEU A 100 -1.72 -7.18 -2.84
N ASP A 101 -1.09 -6.86 -3.96
CA ASP A 101 0.33 -6.52 -4.04
C ASP A 101 0.66 -5.30 -3.18
N ILE A 102 -0.05 -4.20 -3.43
CA ILE A 102 0.11 -2.93 -2.70
C ILE A 102 -0.13 -3.16 -1.20
N ALA A 103 -1.20 -3.86 -0.83
CA ALA A 103 -1.53 -4.11 0.57
C ALA A 103 -0.44 -4.94 1.28
N VAL A 104 0.08 -5.98 0.64
CA VAL A 104 1.15 -6.81 1.23
C VAL A 104 2.44 -6.02 1.41
N VAL A 105 2.84 -5.20 0.44
CA VAL A 105 4.02 -4.33 0.56
C VAL A 105 3.88 -3.38 1.75
N ASN A 106 2.75 -2.70 1.87
CA ASN A 106 2.49 -1.76 2.96
C ASN A 106 2.40 -2.45 4.34
N LEU A 107 1.82 -3.66 4.40
CA LEU A 107 1.78 -4.45 5.64
C LEU A 107 3.17 -4.89 6.09
N LYS A 108 4.06 -5.27 5.16
CA LYS A 108 5.46 -5.59 5.45
C LYS A 108 6.22 -4.39 5.97
N GLU A 109 6.07 -3.24 5.30
CA GLU A 109 6.72 -1.99 5.72
C GLU A 109 6.28 -1.58 7.13
N ALA A 110 5.02 -1.80 7.47
CA ALA A 110 4.47 -1.56 8.81
C ALA A 110 4.80 -2.66 9.85
N GLY A 111 5.53 -3.71 9.47
CA GLY A 111 5.87 -4.82 10.36
C GLY A 111 4.69 -5.71 10.78
N ARG A 112 3.57 -5.68 10.05
CA ARG A 112 2.33 -6.41 10.35
C ARG A 112 2.34 -7.82 9.77
N PHE A 113 3.38 -8.59 10.08
CA PHE A 113 3.59 -9.93 9.52
C PHE A 113 2.51 -10.93 9.92
N GLU A 114 1.86 -10.73 11.07
CA GLU A 114 0.76 -11.57 11.54
C GLU A 114 -0.46 -11.53 10.60
N GLU A 115 -0.73 -10.39 9.96
CA GLU A 115 -1.82 -10.25 8.99
C GLU A 115 -1.50 -10.99 7.68
N LEU A 116 -0.22 -11.25 7.41
CA LEU A 116 0.25 -11.89 6.18
C LEU A 116 0.21 -13.42 6.23
N MET A 117 -0.10 -14.00 7.40
CA MET A 117 -0.21 -15.45 7.59
C MET A 117 -1.59 -15.98 7.19
N ASN A 118 -1.88 -17.26 7.44
CA ASN A 118 -3.16 -17.91 7.16
C ASN A 118 -4.31 -17.54 8.12
N GLY A 119 -4.35 -16.27 8.57
CA GLY A 119 -5.32 -15.76 9.53
C GLY A 119 -6.68 -15.37 8.93
N SER A 120 -7.37 -14.44 9.61
CA SER A 120 -8.69 -13.94 9.19
C SER A 120 -8.66 -13.28 7.80
N LEU A 121 -7.64 -12.47 7.53
CA LEU A 121 -7.45 -11.80 6.25
C LEU A 121 -7.32 -12.83 5.12
N TYR A 122 -6.45 -13.84 5.27
CA TYR A 122 -6.29 -14.94 4.32
C TYR A 122 -7.63 -15.63 4.00
N ASN A 123 -8.40 -16.02 5.02
CA ASN A 123 -9.71 -16.64 4.84
C ASN A 123 -10.71 -15.73 4.10
N LYS A 124 -10.65 -14.40 4.33
CA LYS A 124 -11.49 -13.42 3.62
C LYS A 124 -11.09 -13.29 2.16
N LEU A 125 -9.79 -13.29 1.86
CA LEU A 125 -9.25 -13.20 0.50
C LEU A 125 -9.58 -14.45 -0.33
N GLN A 126 -9.51 -15.65 0.26
CA GLN A 126 -9.90 -16.88 -0.41
C GLN A 126 -11.36 -16.85 -0.88
N ARG A 127 -12.26 -16.23 -0.11
CA ARG A 127 -13.67 -16.03 -0.50
C ARG A 127 -13.88 -15.05 -1.65
N LYS A 128 -12.83 -14.34 -2.10
CA LYS A 128 -12.86 -13.49 -3.30
C LYS A 128 -12.57 -14.27 -4.57
N MET A 129 -12.08 -15.50 -4.46
CA MET A 129 -11.75 -16.35 -5.59
C MET A 129 -12.93 -17.25 -5.97
N THR A 130 -12.98 -17.65 -7.24
CA THR A 130 -13.90 -18.70 -7.70
C THR A 130 -13.45 -20.08 -7.21
N GLU A 131 -14.34 -21.06 -7.24
CA GLU A 131 -14.01 -22.45 -6.90
C GLU A 131 -12.88 -23.01 -7.78
N SER A 132 -12.91 -22.70 -9.08
CA SER A 132 -11.86 -23.08 -10.04
C SER A 132 -10.51 -22.45 -9.73
N MET A 133 -10.47 -21.20 -9.26
CA MET A 133 -9.24 -20.55 -8.78
C MET A 133 -8.74 -21.19 -7.49
N LEU A 134 -9.63 -21.43 -6.51
CA LEU A 134 -9.27 -22.08 -5.24
C LEU A 134 -8.66 -23.47 -5.48
N TRP A 135 -9.24 -24.27 -6.37
CA TRP A 135 -8.70 -25.58 -6.72
C TRP A 135 -7.27 -25.48 -7.28
N ARG A 136 -7.04 -24.57 -8.23
CA ARG A 136 -5.70 -24.36 -8.84
C ARG A 136 -4.70 -23.84 -7.82
N TYR A 137 -5.10 -22.92 -6.96
CA TYR A 137 -4.29 -22.39 -5.88
C TYR A 137 -3.87 -23.49 -4.88
N HIS A 138 -4.82 -24.28 -4.35
CA HIS A 138 -4.49 -25.34 -3.40
C HIS A 138 -3.64 -26.46 -4.03
N ARG A 139 -3.88 -26.76 -5.31
CA ARG A 139 -3.01 -27.65 -6.08
C ARG A 139 -1.59 -27.09 -6.18
N TRP A 140 -1.44 -25.82 -6.53
CA TRP A 140 -0.14 -25.15 -6.61
C TRP A 140 0.58 -25.12 -5.25
N ILE A 141 -0.12 -24.85 -4.16
CA ILE A 141 0.42 -24.92 -2.78
C ILE A 141 0.97 -26.32 -2.50
N PHE A 142 0.20 -27.35 -2.79
CA PHE A 142 0.60 -28.74 -2.59
C PHE A 142 1.82 -29.12 -3.43
N GLU A 143 1.82 -28.78 -4.72
CA GLU A 143 2.91 -29.09 -5.65
C GLU A 143 4.19 -28.31 -5.35
N SER A 144 4.08 -27.07 -4.85
CA SER A 144 5.22 -26.21 -4.51
C SER A 144 5.77 -26.44 -3.10
N GLY A 145 5.06 -27.19 -2.25
CA GLY A 145 5.44 -27.43 -0.85
C GLY A 145 5.40 -26.16 0.03
N LYS A 146 4.65 -25.15 -0.38
CA LYS A 146 4.56 -23.86 0.31
C LYS A 146 3.57 -23.90 1.47
N ILE A 147 3.76 -23.00 2.43
CA ILE A 147 2.85 -22.82 3.56
C ILE A 147 1.79 -21.80 3.17
N GLU A 148 0.52 -22.17 3.34
CA GLU A 148 -0.60 -21.28 3.12
C GLU A 148 -0.47 -19.97 3.91
N SER A 149 -0.60 -18.85 3.21
CA SER A 149 -0.42 -17.49 3.74
C SER A 149 -0.97 -16.47 2.74
N VAL A 150 -1.19 -15.23 3.19
CA VAL A 150 -1.51 -14.12 2.29
C VAL A 150 -0.36 -13.90 1.30
N GLU A 151 0.89 -14.11 1.71
CA GLU A 151 2.04 -13.98 0.82
C GLU A 151 2.04 -15.00 -0.32
N CYS A 152 1.79 -16.27 -0.01
CA CYS A 152 1.70 -17.31 -1.04
C CYS A 152 0.48 -17.08 -1.94
N LEU A 153 -0.62 -16.59 -1.38
CA LEU A 153 -1.79 -16.21 -2.15
C LEU A 153 -1.50 -15.05 -3.12
N ARG A 154 -0.80 -14.01 -2.67
CA ARG A 154 -0.33 -12.90 -3.51
C ARG A 154 0.51 -13.41 -4.67
N GLU A 155 1.52 -14.23 -4.37
CA GLU A 155 2.41 -14.76 -5.40
C GLU A 155 1.64 -15.54 -6.46
N TRP A 156 0.71 -16.40 -6.04
CA TRP A 156 -0.10 -17.18 -6.96
C TRP A 156 -1.04 -16.29 -7.78
N ILE A 157 -1.72 -15.31 -7.17
CA ILE A 157 -2.63 -14.40 -7.87
C ILE A 157 -1.89 -13.54 -8.91
N LEU A 158 -0.67 -13.09 -8.60
CA LEU A 158 0.16 -12.34 -9.57
C LEU A 158 0.44 -13.21 -10.81
N GLN A 159 0.89 -14.46 -10.62
CA GLN A 159 1.06 -15.40 -11.73
C GLN A 159 -0.26 -15.64 -12.48
N GLU A 160 -1.35 -15.84 -11.74
CA GLU A 160 -2.66 -16.10 -12.31
C GLU A 160 -3.18 -14.93 -13.17
N SER A 161 -2.82 -13.69 -12.81
CA SER A 161 -3.21 -12.48 -13.55
C SER A 161 -2.50 -12.32 -14.91
N GLU A 162 -1.37 -13.00 -15.13
CA GLU A 162 -0.62 -12.93 -16.39
C GLU A 162 -1.21 -13.85 -17.48
N PHE A 163 -1.87 -14.96 -17.11
CA PHE A 163 -2.39 -15.93 -18.09
C PHE A 163 -3.50 -15.38 -18.99
N PRO A 164 -4.46 -14.57 -18.51
CA PRO A 164 -5.45 -13.95 -19.40
C PRO A 164 -4.83 -13.02 -20.45
N THR A 165 -3.74 -12.32 -20.12
CA THR A 165 -2.99 -11.48 -21.06
C THR A 165 -2.37 -12.36 -22.15
N ILE A 166 -1.67 -13.42 -21.74
CA ILE A 166 -1.04 -14.38 -22.65
C ILE A 166 -2.08 -15.06 -23.56
N ALA A 167 -3.24 -15.45 -23.03
CA ALA A 167 -4.30 -16.08 -23.82
C ALA A 167 -4.87 -15.15 -24.91
N SER A 168 -4.92 -13.84 -24.65
CA SER A 168 -5.35 -12.86 -25.67
C SER A 168 -4.35 -12.69 -26.81
N GLU A 169 -3.06 -12.88 -26.56
CA GLU A 169 -1.98 -12.81 -27.56
C GLU A 169 -2.02 -13.98 -28.57
N TYR A 170 -2.66 -15.10 -28.23
CA TYR A 170 -2.82 -16.26 -29.12
C TYR A 170 -4.13 -16.26 -29.92
N THR A 171 -4.97 -15.23 -29.73
CA THR A 171 -6.25 -15.10 -30.43
C THR A 171 -6.29 -14.02 -31.51
N ASP A 172 -5.15 -13.37 -31.80
CA ASP A 172 -4.98 -12.39 -32.89
C ASP A 172 -4.35 -12.99 -34.15
#